data_AF-A0A944V593-F1
#
_entry.id   AF-A0A944V593-F1
#
_cell.length_a   1.000
_cell.length_b   1.000
_cell.length_c   1.000
_cell.angle_alpha   90.00
_cell.angle_beta   90.00
_cell.angle_gamma   90.00
#
_symmetry.space_group_name_H-M   'P 1'
#
loop_
_entity.id
_entity.type
_entity.pdbx_description
1 polymer ?
#
loop_
_entity_poly.entity_id
_entity_poly.type
_entity_poly.pdbx_seq_one_letter_code
_entity_poly.pdbx_strand_id
1 'polypeptide(L)' 'MKEVKKVRYSYDQLHDLVKQIAEEITSSGIQIDLVIGIATGGWIPARILRTFLPHDGRFP' A
#
# COMPACT_ATOMS: atom_id res chain seq x y z
N MET A 1 27.14 -20.85 10.40
CA MET A 1 25.74 -20.36 10.42
C MET A 1 25.75 -18.92 9.95
N LYS A 2 25.02 -18.58 8.88
CA LYS A 2 24.92 -17.19 8.40
C LYS A 2 23.99 -16.43 9.35
N GLU A 3 24.45 -15.32 9.93
CA GLU A 3 23.66 -14.54 10.88
C GLU A 3 22.45 -13.91 10.17
N VAL A 4 21.24 -14.14 10.68
CA VAL A 4 19.99 -13.66 10.07
C VAL A 4 19.67 -12.28 10.65
N LYS A 5 19.81 -11.24 9.82
CA LYS A 5 19.40 -9.88 10.18
C LYS A 5 17.87 -9.78 10.21
N LYS A 6 17.30 -9.61 11.40
CA LYS A 6 15.86 -9.35 11.58
C LYS A 6 15.59 -7.85 11.51
N VAL A 7 14.69 -7.45 10.63
CA VAL A 7 14.20 -6.07 10.53
C VAL A 7 12.79 -6.01 11.11
N ARG A 8 12.50 -4.97 11.88
CA ARG A 8 11.18 -4.70 12.47
C ARG A 8 10.67 -3.37 11.96
N TYR A 9 9.40 -3.33 11.59
CA TYR A 9 8.72 -2.12 11.16
C TYR A 9 7.58 -1.83 12.14
N SER A 10 7.40 -0.56 12.48
CA SER A 10 6.21 -0.09 13.19
C SER A 10 5.00 -0.03 12.25
N TYR A 11 3.81 0.07 12.83
CA TYR A 11 2.59 0.29 12.06
C TYR A 11 2.66 1.60 11.26
N ASP A 12 3.15 2.68 11.88
CA ASP A 12 3.27 4.00 11.25
C ASP A 12 4.18 3.94 10.02
N GLN A 13 5.31 3.23 10.11
CA GLN A 13 6.20 3.03 8.96
C GLN A 13 5.52 2.29 7.80
N LEU A 14 4.71 1.27 8.10
CA LEU A 14 3.93 0.58 7.06
C LEU A 14 2.83 1.48 6.49
N HIS A 15 2.18 2.27 7.33
CA HIS A 15 1.11 3.17 6.95
C HIS A 15 1.62 4.29 6.03
N ASP A 16 2.74 4.92 6.39
CA ASP A 16 3.39 5.97 5.61
C ASP A 16 3.94 5.42 4.28
N LEU A 17 4.53 4.23 4.29
CA LEU A 17 4.99 3.57 3.06
C LEU A 17 3.82 3.33 2.08
N VAL A 18 2.70 2.82 2.58
CA VAL A 18 1.53 2.57 1.72
C VAL A 18 0.89 3.88 1.25
N LYS A 19 0.94 4.94 2.06
CA LYS A 19 0.52 6.28 1.64
C LYS A 19 1.35 6.80 0.46
N GLN A 20 2.67 6.66 0.52
CA GLN A 20 3.57 7.05 -0.57
C GLN A 20 3.24 6.30 -1.87
N ILE A 21 2.99 4.99 -1.79
CA ILE A 21 2.56 4.19 -2.94
C ILE A 21 1.23 4.71 -3.52
N ALA A 22 0.28 5.11 -2.67
CA ALA A 22 -0.99 5.68 -3.13
C ALA A 22 -0.80 7.02 -3.84
N GLU A 23 0.10 7.87 -3.35
CA GLU A 23 0.46 9.15 -3.96
C GLU A 23 1.12 8.94 -5.34
N GLU A 24 2.03 7.97 -5.45
CA GLU A 24 2.66 7.59 -6.73
C GLU A 24 1.62 7.10 -7.75
N ILE A 25 0.74 6.18 -7.35
CA ILE A 25 -0.36 5.69 -8.18
C ILE A 25 -1.23 6.86 -8.65
N THR A 26 -1.63 7.74 -7.73
CA THR A 26 -2.48 8.89 -8.04
C THR A 26 -1.80 9.84 -9.03
N SER A 27 -0.51 10.13 -8.81
CA SER A 27 0.28 10.99 -9.70
C SER A 27 0.49 10.41 -11.10
N SER A 28 0.38 9.08 -11.25
CA SER A 28 0.51 8.42 -12.54
C SER A 28 -0.72 8.59 -13.45
N GLY A 29 -1.85 9.04 -12.90
CA GLY A 29 -3.12 9.19 -13.63
C GLY A 29 -3.78 7.85 -14.02
N ILE A 30 -3.27 6.72 -13.52
CA ILE A 30 -3.81 5.39 -13.82
C ILE A 30 -5.10 5.18 -13.03
N GLN A 31 -6.21 4.97 -13.72
CA GLN A 31 -7.46 4.51 -13.11
C GLN A 31 -7.30 3.11 -12.51
N ILE A 32 -7.63 2.96 -11.23
CA ILE A 32 -7.66 1.66 -10.54
C ILE A 32 -9.11 1.27 -10.25
N ASP A 33 -9.55 0.18 -10.86
CA ASP A 33 -10.88 -0.38 -10.61
C ASP A 33 -10.87 -1.46 -9.51
N LEU A 34 -9.72 -2.12 -9.29
CA LEU A 34 -9.61 -3.25 -8.38
C LEU A 34 -8.25 -3.32 -7.67
N VAL A 35 -8.28 -3.60 -6.36
CA VAL A 35 -7.10 -3.95 -5.56
C VAL A 35 -7.21 -5.41 -5.15
N ILE A 36 -6.21 -6.23 -5.52
CA ILE A 36 -6.15 -7.66 -5.16
C ILE A 36 -5.09 -7.85 -4.08
N GLY A 37 -5.52 -8.14 -2.85
CA GLY A 37 -4.63 -8.44 -1.74
C GLY A 37 -4.28 -9.94 -1.67
N ILE A 38 -3.03 -10.30 -1.96
CA ILE A 38 -2.55 -11.69 -1.84
C ILE A 38 -2.40 -12.05 -0.36
N ALA A 39 -3.13 -13.07 0.09
CA ALA A 39 -3.11 -13.51 1.48
C ALA A 39 -1.78 -14.21 1.84
N THR A 40 -1.31 -14.14 3.10
CA THR A 40 -1.88 -13.38 4.23
C THR A 40 -1.28 -11.97 4.38
N GLY A 41 -0.05 -11.76 3.90
CA GLY A 41 0.69 -10.51 4.09
C GLY A 41 0.10 -9.30 3.36
N GLY A 42 -0.62 -9.51 2.27
CA GLY A 42 -1.21 -8.44 1.46
C GLY A 42 -2.46 -7.81 2.05
N TRP A 43 -3.08 -8.39 3.08
CA TRP A 43 -4.34 -7.88 3.63
C TRP A 43 -4.21 -6.49 4.26
N ILE A 44 -3.16 -6.29 5.08
CA ILE A 44 -2.95 -5.01 5.77
C ILE A 44 -2.60 -3.91 4.76
N PRO A 45 -1.60 -4.08 3.86
CA PRO A 45 -1.29 -3.05 2.86
C PRO A 45 -2.46 -2.78 1.93
N ALA A 46 -3.18 -3.80 1.45
CA ALA A 46 -4.33 -3.59 0.57
C ALA A 46 -5.43 -2.78 1.26
N ARG A 47 -5.69 -3.04 2.55
CA ARG A 47 -6.68 -2.27 3.28
C ARG A 47 -6.22 -0.84 3.52
N ILE A 48 -4.97 -0.61 3.90
CA ILE A 48 -4.44 0.77 4.07
C ILE A 48 -4.48 1.52 2.73
N LEU A 49 -4.03 0.89 1.64
CA LEU A 49 -4.00 1.48 0.30
C LEU A 49 -5.40 1.95 -0.13
N ARG A 50 -6.42 1.14 0.12
CA ARG A 50 -7.81 1.49 -0.18
C ARG A 50 -8.29 2.77 0.53
N THR A 51 -7.70 3.16 1.66
CA THR A 51 -8.06 4.40 2.36
C THR A 51 -7.52 5.65 1.64
N PHE A 52 -6.42 5.51 0.89
CA PHE A 52 -5.78 6.63 0.22
C PHE A 52 -6.19 6.81 -1.25
N LEU A 53 -6.68 5.75 -1.89
CA LEU A 53 -7.17 5.82 -3.27
C LEU A 53 -8.54 6.53 -3.34
N PRO A 54 -8.82 7.28 -4.43
CA PRO A 54 -10.13 7.91 -4.64
C PRO A 54 -11.27 6.89 -4.65
N HIS A 55 -12.42 7.29 -4.09
CA HIS A 55 -13.59 6.41 -3.98
C HIS A 55 -14.35 6.21 -5.30
N ASP A 56 -14.21 7.13 -6.25
CA ASP A 56 -14.83 7.11 -7.57
C ASP A 56 -13.91 6.57 -8.67
N GLY A 57 -12.69 6.15 -8.30
CA GLY A 57 -11.68 5.65 -9.23
C GLY A 57 -11.13 6.70 -10.19
N ARG A 58 -11.57 7.96 -10.08
CA ARG A 58 -11.20 9.04 -10.99
C ARG A 58 -10.23 9.98 -10.29
N PHE A 59 -9.16 10.31 -10.99
CA PHE A 59 -8.21 11.30 -10.54
C PHE A 59 -8.59 12.66 -11.15
N PRO A 60 -8.41 13.78 -10.42
CA PRO A 60 -8.66 15.12 -10.94
C PRO A 60 -7.78 15.46 -12.14
#